data_AF-A0A5R9EDU3-F1
#
_entry.id   AF-A0A5R9EDU3-F1
#
_cell.length_a   1.000
_cell.length_b   1.000
_cell.length_c   1.000
_cell.angle_alpha   90.00
_cell.angle_beta   90.00
_cell.angle_gamma   90.00
#
_symmetry.space_group_name_H-M   'P 1'
#
loop_
_entity.id
_entity.type
_entity.pdbx_description
1 polymer ?
#
loop_
_entity_poly.entity_id
_entity_poly.type
_entity_poly.pdbx_seq_one_letter_code
_entity_poly.pdbx_strand_id
1 'polypeptide(L)'
;MPARPEPPVINTPEHHFGAMFLVIATRQPDDATLRAAANLIDSAATASWALRPDSLVTLAQDQYRQLLDYTAAPQVLDLALYLGGDRKQIRTLMDHIGREIAELLVHYPAPQPRD
;
A
#
# COMPACT_ATOMS: atom_id res chain seq x y z
N MET A 1 -22.22 11.61 25.35
CA MET A 1 -21.19 11.97 24.35
C MET A 1 -21.70 11.53 22.99
N PRO A 2 -21.70 12.39 21.96
CA PRO A 2 -22.04 11.95 20.60
C PRO A 2 -20.98 10.94 20.14
N ALA A 3 -21.42 9.87 19.48
CA ALA A 3 -20.50 8.91 18.88
C ALA A 3 -19.60 9.64 17.88
N ARG A 4 -18.28 9.47 17.99
CA ARG A 4 -17.35 9.98 16.98
C ARG A 4 -17.73 9.30 15.65
N PRO A 5 -17.89 10.06 14.55
CA PRO A 5 -18.08 9.44 13.25
C PRO A 5 -16.91 8.51 12.97
N GLU A 6 -17.20 7.28 12.53
CA GLU A 6 -16.15 6.35 12.12
C GLU A 6 -15.42 6.94 10.90
N PRO A 7 -14.08 6.81 10.85
CA PRO A 7 -13.33 7.25 9.69
C PRO A 7 -13.81 6.46 8.45
N PRO A 8 -14.03 7.13 7.31
CA PRO A 8 -14.45 6.45 6.09
C PRO A 8 -13.40 5.41 5.68
N VAL A 9 -13.87 4.21 5.34
CA VAL A 9 -13.03 3.10 4.87
C VAL A 9 -12.89 3.21 3.35
N ILE A 10 -11.65 3.25 2.85
CA ILE A 10 -11.38 3.09 1.41
C ILE A 10 -11.32 1.59 1.14
N ASN A 11 -12.35 1.07 0.47
CA ASN A 11 -12.37 -0.34 0.09
C ASN A 11 -11.40 -0.57 -1.06
N THR A 12 -10.59 -1.63 -0.95
CA THR A 12 -9.80 -2.13 -2.08
C THR A 12 -10.73 -2.49 -3.23
N PRO A 13 -10.49 -1.99 -4.46
CA PRO A 13 -11.36 -2.30 -5.59
C PRO A 13 -11.40 -3.80 -5.91
N GLU A 14 -12.56 -4.33 -6.33
CA GLU A 14 -12.71 -5.75 -6.68
C GLU A 14 -11.68 -6.23 -7.73
N HIS A 15 -11.35 -5.36 -8.69
CA HIS A 15 -10.37 -5.66 -9.72
C HIS A 15 -8.94 -5.79 -9.17
N HIS A 16 -8.60 -5.19 -8.03
CA HIS A 16 -7.32 -5.42 -7.35
C HIS A 16 -7.22 -6.83 -6.77
N PHE A 17 -8.30 -7.35 -6.19
CA PHE A 17 -8.31 -8.75 -5.74
C PHE A 17 -8.10 -9.72 -6.91
N GLY A 18 -8.77 -9.46 -8.04
CA GLY A 18 -8.55 -10.23 -9.27
C GLY A 18 -7.10 -10.15 -9.76
N ALA A 19 -6.52 -8.95 -9.78
CA ALA A 19 -5.13 -8.75 -10.19
C ALA A 19 -4.12 -9.42 -9.24
N MET A 20 -4.30 -9.31 -7.92
CA MET A 20 -3.48 -10.01 -6.92
C MET A 20 -3.57 -11.52 -7.07
N PHE A 21 -4.78 -12.05 -7.32
CA PHE A 21 -4.96 -13.47 -7.62
C PHE A 21 -4.18 -13.89 -8.87
N LEU A 22 -4.24 -13.09 -9.95
CA LEU A 22 -3.46 -13.34 -11.17
C LEU A 22 -1.95 -13.31 -10.90
N VAL A 23 -1.46 -12.38 -10.09
CA VAL A 23 -0.04 -12.32 -9.68
C VAL A 23 0.37 -13.60 -8.95
N ILE A 24 -0.44 -14.07 -7.99
CA ILE A 24 -0.16 -15.32 -7.26
C ILE A 24 -0.22 -16.52 -8.19
N ALA A 25 -1.24 -16.60 -9.05
CA ALA A 25 -1.44 -17.72 -9.97
C ALA A 25 -0.33 -17.81 -11.04
N THR A 26 0.20 -16.67 -11.48
CA THR A 26 1.27 -16.62 -12.49
C THR A 26 2.65 -16.89 -11.89
N ARG A 27 2.93 -16.39 -10.69
CA ARG A 27 4.22 -16.61 -10.01
C ARG A 27 4.33 -17.94 -9.30
N GLN A 28 3.21 -18.52 -8.89
CA GLN A 28 3.11 -19.77 -8.13
C GLN A 28 4.09 -19.83 -6.93
N PRO A 29 4.10 -18.81 -6.03
CA PRO A 29 4.96 -18.85 -4.87
C PRO A 29 4.56 -19.99 -3.93
N ASP A 30 5.53 -20.58 -3.24
CA ASP A 30 5.23 -21.44 -2.10
C ASP A 30 4.75 -20.60 -0.90
N ASP A 31 4.18 -21.28 0.10
CA ASP A 31 3.62 -20.63 1.28
C ASP A 31 4.66 -19.80 2.05
N ALA A 32 5.93 -20.24 2.04
CA ALA A 32 7.02 -19.55 2.71
C ALA A 32 7.33 -18.21 2.01
N THR A 33 7.42 -18.22 0.69
CA THR A 33 7.66 -17.04 -0.14
C THR A 33 6.49 -16.08 -0.06
N LEU A 34 5.26 -16.58 -0.11
CA LEU A 34 4.07 -15.74 0.01
C LEU A 34 4.01 -15.06 1.38
N ARG A 35 4.31 -15.79 2.46
CA ARG A 35 4.38 -15.23 3.82
C ARG A 35 5.52 -14.21 3.96
N ALA A 36 6.68 -14.49 3.39
CA ALA A 36 7.81 -13.56 3.40
C ALA A 36 7.48 -12.26 2.65
N ALA A 37 6.84 -12.37 1.48
CA ALA A 37 6.37 -11.22 0.72
C ALA A 37 5.34 -10.40 1.51
N ALA A 38 4.35 -11.04 2.13
CA ALA A 38 3.37 -10.34 2.98
C ALA A 38 4.04 -9.57 4.12
N ASN A 39 5.00 -10.18 4.82
CA ASN A 39 5.77 -9.53 5.89
C ASN A 39 6.62 -8.36 5.37
N LEU A 40 7.21 -8.50 4.18
CA LEU A 40 7.99 -7.46 3.54
C LEU A 40 7.10 -6.26 3.18
N ILE A 41 5.91 -6.50 2.62
CA ILE A 41 4.91 -5.48 2.28
C ILE A 41 4.46 -4.71 3.53
N ASP A 42 4.18 -5.41 4.62
CA ASP A 42 3.77 -4.79 5.88
C ASP A 42 4.87 -3.89 6.47
N SER A 43 6.10 -4.41 6.50
CA SER A 43 7.26 -3.66 6.97
C SER A 43 7.56 -2.44 6.09
N ALA A 44 7.51 -2.61 4.76
CA ALA A 44 7.78 -1.54 3.79
C ALA A 44 6.72 -0.46 3.83
N ALA A 45 5.44 -0.81 3.98
CA ALA A 45 4.37 0.18 4.11
C ALA A 45 4.45 0.95 5.42
N THR A 46 4.81 0.29 6.53
CA THR A 46 5.06 0.97 7.81
C THR A 46 6.24 1.94 7.71
N ALA A 47 7.33 1.54 7.05
CA ALA A 47 8.47 2.41 6.83
C ALA A 47 8.12 3.59 5.89
N SER A 48 7.35 3.32 4.83
CA SER A 48 6.88 4.33 3.88
C SER A 48 5.94 5.35 4.55
N TRP A 49 5.05 4.90 5.44
CA TRP A 49 4.19 5.77 6.25
C TRP A 49 4.98 6.78 7.09
N ALA A 50 6.10 6.34 7.69
CA ALA A 50 6.97 7.21 8.48
C ALA A 50 7.64 8.30 7.64
N LEU A 51 7.76 8.09 6.31
CA LEU A 51 8.37 8.99 5.35
C LEU A 51 7.34 9.62 4.39
N ARG A 52 6.05 9.56 4.73
CA ARG A 52 4.98 10.05 3.85
C ARG A 52 5.13 11.54 3.54
N PRO A 53 4.64 12.00 2.38
CA PRO A 53 4.57 13.43 2.05
C PRO A 53 3.70 14.22 3.04
N ASP A 54 4.03 15.50 3.26
CA ASP A 54 3.30 16.40 4.16
C ASP A 54 1.82 16.55 3.80
N SER A 55 1.47 16.42 2.52
CA SER A 55 0.08 16.41 2.05
C SER A 55 -0.77 15.28 2.66
N LEU A 56 -0.11 14.24 3.20
CA LEU A 56 -0.74 13.10 3.86
C LEU A 56 -0.58 13.13 5.39
N VAL A 57 -0.13 14.25 5.96
CA VAL A 57 0.14 14.35 7.41
C VAL A 57 -1.13 14.11 8.25
N THR A 58 -2.30 14.47 7.72
CA THR A 58 -3.61 14.37 8.38
C THR A 58 -4.21 12.97 8.38
N LEU A 59 -3.68 12.04 7.57
CA LEU A 59 -4.16 10.66 7.56
C LEU A 59 -3.77 9.95 8.87
N ALA A 60 -4.55 8.97 9.28
CA ALA A 60 -4.09 7.93 10.18
C ALA A 60 -3.29 6.88 9.40
N GLN A 61 -2.45 6.10 10.10
CA GLN A 61 -1.68 5.02 9.48
C GLN A 61 -2.58 4.01 8.74
N ASP A 62 -3.74 3.65 9.33
CA ASP A 62 -4.70 2.74 8.70
C ASP A 62 -5.30 3.34 7.41
N GLN A 63 -5.54 4.65 7.38
CA GLN A 63 -6.05 5.33 6.18
C GLN A 63 -4.98 5.38 5.08
N TYR A 64 -3.71 5.55 5.45
CA TYR A 64 -2.60 5.42 4.50
C TYR A 64 -2.49 4.00 3.96
N ARG A 65 -2.69 2.99 4.80
CA ARG A 65 -2.69 1.59 4.38
C ARG A 65 -3.83 1.31 3.39
N GLN A 66 -5.03 1.80 3.69
CA GLN A 66 -6.17 1.69 2.77
C GLN A 66 -5.91 2.43 1.45
N LEU A 67 -5.30 3.62 1.50
CA LEU A 67 -4.90 4.37 0.30
C LEU A 67 -3.90 3.57 -0.55
N LEU A 68 -2.90 2.96 0.09
CA LEU A 68 -1.92 2.10 -0.58
C LEU A 68 -2.61 0.90 -1.24
N ASP A 69 -3.49 0.21 -0.50
CA ASP A 69 -4.17 -0.97 -1.01
C ASP A 69 -5.09 -0.63 -2.20
N TYR A 70 -5.76 0.52 -2.11
CA TYR A 70 -6.58 1.07 -3.18
C TYR A 70 -5.76 1.47 -4.41
N THR A 71 -4.53 1.96 -4.23
CA THR A 71 -3.72 2.53 -5.32
C THR A 71 -2.88 1.47 -6.02
N ALA A 72 -2.25 0.57 -5.26
CA ALA A 72 -1.15 -0.23 -5.79
C ALA A 72 -1.00 -1.63 -5.16
N ALA A 73 -2.04 -2.18 -4.49
CA ALA A 73 -1.93 -3.51 -3.87
C ALA A 73 -1.38 -4.61 -4.82
N PRO A 74 -1.86 -4.73 -6.08
CA PRO A 74 -1.32 -5.73 -7.01
C PRO A 74 0.15 -5.53 -7.35
N GLN A 75 0.57 -4.30 -7.62
CA GLN A 75 1.93 -3.92 -8.00
C GLN A 75 2.91 -4.16 -6.85
N VAL A 76 2.51 -3.78 -5.64
CA VAL A 76 3.28 -3.98 -4.41
C VAL A 76 3.43 -5.47 -4.09
N LEU A 77 2.38 -6.27 -4.28
CA LEU A 77 2.45 -7.73 -4.14
C LEU A 77 3.40 -8.34 -5.18
N ASP A 78 3.25 -7.95 -6.45
CA ASP A 78 4.07 -8.47 -7.55
C ASP A 78 5.56 -8.20 -7.31
N LEU A 79 5.91 -6.97 -6.92
CA LEU A 79 7.27 -6.60 -6.59
C LEU A 79 7.78 -7.33 -5.34
N ALA A 80 6.99 -7.45 -4.28
CA ALA A 80 7.41 -8.16 -3.07
C ALA A 80 7.71 -9.65 -3.34
N LEU A 81 6.92 -10.29 -4.20
CA LEU A 81 7.16 -11.66 -4.66
C LEU A 81 8.39 -11.73 -5.57
N TYR A 82 8.62 -10.74 -6.44
CA TYR A 82 9.85 -10.65 -7.24
C TYR A 82 11.11 -10.55 -6.38
N LEU A 83 11.04 -9.80 -5.29
CA LEU A 83 12.13 -9.66 -4.32
C LEU A 83 12.26 -10.88 -3.39
N GLY A 84 11.43 -11.91 -3.56
CA GLY A 84 11.43 -13.14 -2.76
C GLY A 84 11.07 -12.91 -1.28
N GLY A 85 10.43 -11.77 -0.96
CA GLY A 85 10.21 -11.39 0.44
C GLY A 85 11.50 -11.10 1.22
N ASP A 86 12.63 -10.85 0.56
CA ASP A 86 13.90 -10.56 1.24
C ASP A 86 13.82 -9.22 1.99
N ARG A 87 13.91 -9.29 3.32
CA ARG A 87 13.89 -8.10 4.19
C ARG A 87 15.02 -7.11 3.89
N LYS A 88 16.13 -7.54 3.30
CA LYS A 88 17.20 -6.63 2.87
C LYS A 88 16.74 -5.69 1.75
N GLN A 89 15.70 -6.08 1.01
CA GLN A 89 15.11 -5.30 -0.08
C GLN A 89 13.96 -4.39 0.38
N ILE A 90 13.75 -4.24 1.70
CA ILE A 90 12.69 -3.38 2.25
C ILE A 90 12.73 -1.96 1.68
N ARG A 91 13.93 -1.41 1.49
CA ARG A 91 14.10 -0.07 0.93
C ARG A 91 13.58 0.02 -0.50
N THR A 92 13.85 -0.99 -1.33
CA THR A 92 13.36 -1.07 -2.71
C THR A 92 11.84 -1.05 -2.76
N LEU A 93 11.17 -1.86 -1.92
CA LEU A 93 9.71 -1.90 -1.87
C LEU A 93 9.12 -0.61 -1.28
N MET A 94 9.75 -0.04 -0.26
CA MET A 94 9.36 1.23 0.36
C MET A 94 9.43 2.39 -0.65
N ASP A 95 10.52 2.48 -1.41
CA ASP A 95 10.72 3.52 -2.43
C ASP A 95 9.70 3.37 -3.57
N HIS A 96 9.35 2.13 -3.94
CA HIS A 96 8.28 1.86 -4.90
C HIS A 96 6.92 2.32 -4.36
N ILE A 97 6.55 1.95 -3.14
CA ILE A 97 5.31 2.41 -2.48
C ILE A 97 5.23 3.95 -2.48
N GLY A 98 6.32 4.61 -2.10
CA GLY A 98 6.38 6.08 -2.09
C GLY A 98 6.14 6.69 -3.47
N ARG A 99 6.64 6.06 -4.54
CA ARG A 99 6.42 6.49 -5.92
C ARG A 99 4.96 6.36 -6.34
N GLU A 100 4.33 5.22 -6.08
CA GLU A 100 2.91 4.98 -6.43
C GLU A 100 1.99 6.00 -5.73
N ILE A 101 2.26 6.30 -4.45
CA ILE A 101 1.52 7.32 -3.71
C ILE A 101 1.78 8.72 -4.26
N ALA A 102 3.04 9.04 -4.62
CA ALA A 102 3.36 10.34 -5.22
C ALA A 102 2.66 10.53 -6.58
N GLU A 103 2.63 9.48 -7.42
CA GLU A 103 1.96 9.49 -8.71
C GLU A 103 0.44 9.68 -8.57
N LEU A 104 -0.18 8.99 -7.60
CA LEU A 104 -1.59 9.22 -7.26
C LEU A 104 -1.83 10.69 -6.91
N LEU A 105 -0.98 11.28 -6.06
CA LEU A 105 -1.14 12.66 -5.60
C LEU A 105 -0.92 13.71 -6.71
N VAL A 106 -0.17 13.36 -7.76
CA VAL A 106 -0.06 14.21 -8.98
C VAL A 106 -1.39 14.26 -9.73
N HIS A 107 -2.13 13.15 -9.79
CA HIS A 107 -3.40 13.07 -10.52
C HIS A 107 -4.61 13.46 -9.67
N TYR A 108 -4.53 13.23 -8.36
CA TYR A 108 -5.61 13.46 -7.39
C TYR A 108 -5.04 14.21 -6.18
N PRO A 109 -4.79 15.53 -6.30
CA PRO A 109 -4.27 16.31 -5.19
C PRO A 109 -5.23 16.28 -4.01
N ALA A 110 -4.68 16.32 -2.79
CA ALA A 110 -5.47 16.35 -1.57
C ALA A 110 -6.48 17.52 -1.63
N PRO A 111 -7.74 17.30 -1.23
CA PRO A 111 -8.75 18.36 -1.23
C PRO A 111 -8.26 19.52 -0.36
N GLN A 112 -8.20 20.72 -0.94
CA GLN A 112 -7.88 21.92 -0.19
C GLN A 112 -9.02 22.19 0.81
N PRO A 113 -8.72 22.51 2.08
CA PRO A 113 -9.74 22.99 2.98
C PRO A 113 -10.40 24.23 2.35
N ARG A 114 -11.73 24.24 2.29
CA ARG A 114 -12.48 25.44 1.93
C ARG A 114 -12.35 26.42 3.08
N ASP A 115 -11.78 27.59 2.79
CA ASP A 115 -11.79 28.76 3.68
C ASP A 115 -13.23 29.18 4.06
#